data_AF-A0A7S4VZ56-F1
#
_entry.id   AF-A0A7S4VZ56-F1
#
_cell.length_a   1.000
_cell.length_b   1.000
_cell.length_c   1.000
_cell.angle_alpha   90.00
_cell.angle_beta   90.00
_cell.angle_gamma   90.00
#
_symmetry.space_group_name_H-M   'P 1'
#
loop_
_entity.id
_entity.type
_entity.pdbx_description
1 polymer ?
#
loop_
_entity_poly.entity_id
_entity_poly.type
_entity_poly.pdbx_seq_one_letter_code
_entity_poly.pdbx_strand_id
1 'polypeptide(L)'
;RRGGEASEDAGRQEEEEAHENVEAQEGECIQEILYCLLDAKGSSLSTSSVQVAINSSVIQLAKANFSLVVTSIFSFLENRQSSEGHQLWLLRLFCQVLETRRSDGDGRVSACMIDRALARDLAHHLVREVAKLGQDDSRQQAIADVLVELAPMYPDVVLSGVLTMLDNCGSASLAPPALVNILTEIAYTTPHVLDGRIHEVMGRYLPLLQSCKAPEMKLLLFRAWCSLCVAMVNCAMREPGDPLS
;
A
#
# COMPACT_ATOMS: atom_id res chain seq x y z
N ARG A 1 -17.94 28.20 54.03
CA ARG A 1 -17.23 28.27 52.73
C ARG A 1 -16.57 26.91 52.45
N ARG A 2 -17.33 25.91 52.01
CA ARG A 2 -16.88 24.63 51.40
C ARG A 2 -18.12 24.06 50.74
N GLY A 3 -18.19 24.13 49.41
CA GLY A 3 -19.40 23.77 48.66
C GLY A 3 -19.39 24.21 47.19
N GLY A 4 -18.25 24.68 46.66
CA GLY A 4 -18.13 25.11 45.27
C GLY A 4 -17.38 24.12 44.35
N GLU A 5 -16.54 23.23 44.88
CA GLU A 5 -15.59 22.46 44.06
C GLU A 5 -16.17 21.18 43.43
N ALA A 6 -17.27 20.63 43.96
CA ALA A 6 -17.86 19.38 43.42
C ALA A 6 -18.79 19.60 42.22
N SER A 7 -19.23 20.84 41.97
CA SER A 7 -20.17 21.17 40.87
C SER A 7 -19.46 21.54 39.57
N GLU A 8 -18.20 21.98 39.64
CA GLU A 8 -17.39 22.30 38.45
C GLU A 8 -16.78 21.04 37.81
N ASP A 9 -16.56 19.97 38.60
CA ASP A 9 -15.98 18.71 38.13
C ASP A 9 -17.01 17.85 37.34
N ALA A 10 -18.29 17.87 37.77
CA ALA A 10 -19.37 17.18 37.08
C ALA A 10 -19.74 17.82 35.73
N GLY A 11 -19.70 19.16 35.64
CA GLY A 11 -19.95 19.88 34.38
C GLY A 11 -18.85 19.69 33.34
N ARG A 12 -17.60 19.48 33.79
CA ARG A 12 -16.48 19.14 32.89
C ARG A 12 -16.57 17.72 32.33
N GLN A 13 -17.01 16.76 33.13
CA GLN A 13 -17.21 15.38 32.67
C GLN A 13 -18.37 15.26 31.66
N GLU A 14 -19.48 15.98 31.88
CA GLU A 14 -20.60 16.00 30.92
C GLU A 14 -20.25 16.70 29.60
N GLU A 15 -19.39 17.73 29.61
CA GLU A 15 -18.90 18.38 28.40
C GLU A 15 -17.88 17.52 27.63
N GLU A 16 -17.01 16.77 28.31
CA GLU A 16 -16.09 15.80 27.68
C GLU A 16 -16.84 14.60 27.06
N GLU A 17 -17.82 14.01 27.76
CA GLU A 17 -18.64 12.91 27.23
C GLU A 17 -19.54 13.35 26.06
N ALA A 18 -20.01 14.60 26.05
CA ALA A 18 -20.75 15.16 24.92
C ALA A 18 -19.85 15.40 23.70
N HIS A 19 -18.60 15.85 23.90
CA HIS A 19 -17.65 16.07 22.82
C HIS A 19 -17.16 14.74 22.21
N GLU A 20 -16.90 13.72 23.04
CA GLU A 20 -16.57 12.36 22.57
C GLU A 20 -17.71 11.73 21.75
N ASN A 21 -18.97 11.93 22.16
CA ASN A 21 -20.12 11.42 21.41
C ASN A 21 -20.30 12.09 20.04
N VAL A 22 -20.01 13.38 19.92
CA VAL A 22 -20.09 14.11 18.63
C VAL A 22 -18.97 13.65 17.68
N GLU A 23 -17.74 13.50 18.18
CA GLU A 23 -16.61 13.00 17.36
C GLU A 23 -16.82 11.55 16.90
N ALA A 24 -17.38 10.69 17.75
CA ALA A 24 -17.72 9.32 17.38
C ALA A 24 -18.80 9.28 16.28
N GLN A 25 -19.83 10.12 16.40
CA GLN A 25 -20.93 10.19 15.44
C GLN A 25 -20.49 10.79 14.08
N GLU A 26 -19.58 11.77 14.10
CA GLU A 26 -18.95 12.29 12.87
C GLU A 26 -18.10 11.23 12.17
N GLY A 27 -17.34 10.44 12.92
CA GLY A 27 -16.55 9.32 12.38
C GLY A 27 -17.39 8.28 11.66
N GLU A 28 -18.52 7.88 12.26
CA GLU A 28 -19.49 6.95 11.65
C GLU A 28 -20.09 7.51 10.36
N CYS A 29 -20.49 8.78 10.35
CA CYS A 29 -21.06 9.42 9.16
C CYS A 29 -20.04 9.51 8.01
N ILE A 30 -18.78 9.86 8.30
CA ILE A 30 -17.72 9.90 7.29
C ILE A 30 -17.47 8.49 6.72
N GLN A 31 -17.49 7.47 7.57
CA GLN A 31 -17.34 6.08 7.13
C GLN A 31 -18.47 5.66 6.19
N GLU A 32 -19.73 5.95 6.53
CA GLU A 32 -20.88 5.65 5.67
C GLU A 32 -20.78 6.35 4.31
N ILE A 33 -20.46 7.66 4.29
CA ILE A 33 -20.27 8.42 3.06
C ILE A 33 -19.18 7.79 2.20
N LEU A 34 -18.05 7.43 2.82
CA LEU A 34 -16.95 6.79 2.12
C LEU A 34 -17.37 5.44 1.51
N TYR A 35 -18.08 4.59 2.25
CA TYR A 35 -18.59 3.32 1.74
C TYR A 35 -19.54 3.53 0.55
N CYS A 36 -20.44 4.50 0.63
CA CYS A 36 -21.32 4.85 -0.49
C CYS A 36 -20.53 5.32 -1.71
N LEU A 37 -19.48 6.13 -1.53
CA LEU A 37 -18.62 6.59 -2.63
C LEU A 37 -17.84 5.44 -3.28
N LEU A 38 -17.30 4.52 -2.48
CA LEU A 38 -16.57 3.35 -2.96
C LEU A 38 -17.49 2.37 -3.71
N ASP A 39 -18.73 2.18 -3.23
CA ASP A 39 -19.71 1.29 -3.86
C ASP A 39 -20.33 1.89 -5.13
N ALA A 40 -20.63 3.19 -5.14
CA ALA A 40 -21.29 3.88 -6.26
C ALA A 40 -20.56 3.72 -7.60
N LYS A 41 -19.24 3.49 -7.59
CA LYS A 41 -18.47 3.24 -8.82
C LYS A 41 -18.52 1.80 -9.33
N GLY A 42 -18.88 0.84 -8.48
CA GLY A 42 -19.22 -0.51 -8.94
C GLY A 42 -20.45 -0.52 -9.85
N SER A 43 -21.27 0.54 -9.83
CA SER A 43 -22.46 0.66 -10.67
C SER A 43 -22.10 1.06 -12.12
N SER A 44 -22.58 0.28 -13.09
CA SER A 44 -22.40 0.54 -14.54
C SER A 44 -23.12 1.80 -15.05
N LEU A 45 -23.80 2.54 -14.17
CA LEU A 45 -24.71 3.64 -14.48
C LEU A 45 -24.08 5.04 -14.33
N SER A 46 -22.86 5.12 -13.80
CA SER A 46 -22.20 6.41 -13.56
C SER A 46 -21.51 6.98 -14.80
N THR A 47 -21.63 8.29 -15.03
CA THR A 47 -20.89 8.99 -16.10
C THR A 47 -19.41 9.19 -15.73
N SER A 48 -18.56 9.44 -16.73
CA SER A 48 -17.12 9.72 -16.51
C SER A 48 -16.88 10.92 -15.59
N SER A 49 -17.70 11.96 -15.67
CA SER A 49 -17.60 13.14 -14.81
C SER A 49 -17.93 12.85 -13.35
N VAL A 50 -18.98 12.06 -13.08
CA VAL A 50 -19.29 11.57 -11.73
C VAL A 50 -18.12 10.75 -11.19
N GLN A 51 -17.48 9.97 -12.06
CA GLN A 51 -16.37 9.13 -11.65
C GLN A 51 -15.09 9.87 -11.29
N VAL A 52 -14.84 11.01 -11.94
CA VAL A 52 -13.77 11.93 -11.55
C VAL A 52 -14.11 12.62 -10.23
N ALA A 53 -15.36 13.04 -10.03
CA ALA A 53 -15.81 13.67 -8.80
C ALA A 53 -15.69 12.74 -7.58
N ILE A 54 -16.08 11.46 -7.74
CA ILE A 54 -15.92 10.44 -6.68
C ILE A 54 -14.44 10.29 -6.32
N ASN A 55 -13.56 10.09 -7.31
CA ASN A 55 -12.12 9.96 -7.06
C ASN A 55 -11.56 11.18 -6.30
N SER A 56 -11.89 12.39 -6.78
CA SER A 56 -11.45 13.63 -6.14
C SER A 56 -11.94 13.74 -4.69
N SER A 57 -13.19 13.34 -4.42
CA SER A 57 -13.77 13.38 -3.08
C SER A 57 -13.08 12.40 -2.13
N VAL A 58 -12.81 11.17 -2.58
CA VAL A 58 -12.09 10.18 -1.78
C VAL A 58 -10.65 10.62 -1.49
N ILE A 59 -9.96 11.22 -2.48
CA ILE A 59 -8.60 11.76 -2.27
C ILE A 59 -8.62 12.91 -1.26
N GLN A 60 -9.61 13.81 -1.32
CA GLN A 60 -9.77 14.88 -0.32
C GLN A 60 -10.05 14.31 1.07
N LEU A 61 -10.92 13.30 1.18
CA LEU A 61 -11.15 12.59 2.43
C LEU A 61 -9.87 11.92 2.94
N ALA A 62 -9.05 11.35 2.06
CA ALA A 62 -7.79 10.72 2.45
C ALA A 62 -6.75 11.71 3.01
N LYS A 63 -6.79 12.98 2.58
CA LYS A 63 -5.93 14.02 3.17
C LYS A 63 -6.27 14.30 4.63
N ALA A 64 -7.55 14.20 5.01
CA ALA A 64 -8.02 14.41 6.37
C ALA A 64 -8.03 13.11 7.21
N ASN A 65 -8.43 11.99 6.62
CA ASN A 65 -8.74 10.72 7.29
C ASN A 65 -8.04 9.54 6.59
N PHE A 66 -6.71 9.63 6.41
CA PHE A 66 -5.93 8.67 5.64
C PHE A 66 -6.14 7.21 6.06
N SER A 67 -6.04 6.92 7.36
CA SER A 67 -6.19 5.54 7.88
C SER A 67 -7.58 4.97 7.61
N LEU A 68 -8.64 5.78 7.74
CA LEU A 68 -10.01 5.36 7.47
C LEU A 68 -10.20 5.02 5.99
N VAL A 69 -9.67 5.86 5.10
CA VAL A 69 -9.74 5.62 3.65
C VAL A 69 -9.00 4.35 3.25
N VAL A 70 -7.77 4.17 3.74
CA VAL A 70 -6.98 2.96 3.47
C VAL A 70 -7.69 1.71 3.99
N THR A 71 -8.19 1.74 5.22
CA THR A 71 -8.89 0.59 5.83
C THR A 71 -10.16 0.24 5.04
N SER A 72 -10.91 1.24 4.60
CA SER A 72 -12.14 1.02 3.82
C SER A 72 -11.83 0.50 2.42
N ILE A 73 -10.84 1.05 1.70
CA ILE A 73 -10.47 0.50 0.39
C ILE A 73 -10.00 -0.95 0.54
N PHE A 74 -9.20 -1.23 1.58
CA PHE A 74 -8.73 -2.58 1.85
C PHE A 74 -9.88 -3.54 2.16
N SER A 75 -10.85 -3.15 2.99
CA SER A 75 -12.01 -4.00 3.31
C SER A 75 -12.83 -4.37 2.07
N PHE A 76 -13.00 -3.44 1.11
CA PHE A 76 -13.63 -3.73 -0.18
C PHE A 76 -12.81 -4.70 -1.03
N LEU A 77 -11.47 -4.58 -1.04
CA LEU A 77 -10.59 -5.51 -1.76
C LEU A 77 -10.61 -6.91 -1.16
N GLU A 78 -10.70 -7.03 0.17
CA GLU A 78 -10.83 -8.32 0.84
C GLU A 78 -12.20 -8.98 0.58
N ASN A 79 -13.24 -8.16 0.46
CA ASN A 79 -14.60 -8.61 0.19
C ASN A 79 -14.77 -8.99 -1.29
N ARG A 80 -14.61 -10.29 -1.58
CA ARG A 80 -14.66 -10.91 -2.93
C ARG A 80 -15.97 -10.75 -3.73
N GLN A 81 -16.93 -9.97 -3.27
CA GLN A 81 -18.19 -9.72 -3.98
C GLN A 81 -18.07 -8.58 -5.02
N SER A 82 -16.99 -7.80 -4.98
CA SER A 82 -16.69 -6.76 -5.98
C SER A 82 -16.40 -7.37 -7.36
N SER A 83 -16.92 -6.75 -8.43
CA SER A 83 -16.56 -7.13 -9.80
C SER A 83 -15.08 -6.86 -10.10
N GLU A 84 -14.50 -7.51 -11.12
CA GLU A 84 -13.11 -7.29 -11.53
C GLU A 84 -12.81 -5.81 -11.84
N GLY A 85 -13.71 -5.15 -12.57
CA GLY A 85 -13.58 -3.73 -12.90
C GLY A 85 -13.61 -2.83 -11.66
N HIS A 86 -14.40 -3.20 -10.65
CA HIS A 86 -14.45 -2.47 -9.38
C HIS A 86 -13.16 -2.66 -8.57
N GLN A 87 -12.63 -3.89 -8.50
CA GLN A 87 -11.34 -4.17 -7.86
C GLN A 87 -10.19 -3.42 -8.51
N LEU A 88 -10.13 -3.44 -9.84
CA LEU A 88 -9.10 -2.71 -10.59
C LEU A 88 -9.17 -1.21 -10.29
N TRP A 89 -10.37 -0.65 -10.23
CA TRP A 89 -10.50 0.75 -9.85
C TRP A 89 -10.06 1.00 -8.40
N LEU A 90 -10.49 0.16 -7.45
CA LEU A 90 -10.12 0.30 -6.04
C LEU A 90 -8.59 0.30 -5.89
N LEU A 91 -7.89 -0.61 -6.56
CA LEU A 91 -6.42 -0.68 -6.56
C LEU A 91 -5.78 0.61 -7.12
N ARG A 92 -6.30 1.13 -8.24
CA ARG A 92 -5.80 2.39 -8.82
C ARG A 92 -6.06 3.59 -7.91
N LEU A 93 -7.26 3.67 -7.32
CA LEU A 93 -7.60 4.71 -6.35
C LEU A 93 -6.69 4.60 -5.12
N PHE A 94 -6.41 3.39 -4.66
CA PHE A 94 -5.51 3.15 -3.55
C PHE A 94 -4.11 3.68 -3.86
N CYS A 95 -3.56 3.33 -5.02
CA CYS A 95 -2.27 3.84 -5.47
C CYS A 95 -2.23 5.38 -5.44
N GLN A 96 -3.26 6.04 -5.98
CA GLN A 96 -3.37 7.50 -5.95
C GLN A 96 -3.44 8.08 -4.54
N VAL A 97 -4.13 7.41 -3.61
CA VAL A 97 -4.19 7.81 -2.20
C VAL A 97 -2.81 7.72 -1.54
N LEU A 98 -2.05 6.65 -1.81
CA LEU A 98 -0.69 6.49 -1.31
C LEU A 98 0.27 7.53 -1.92
N GLU A 99 0.22 7.72 -3.24
CA GLU A 99 1.03 8.71 -3.98
C GLU A 99 0.78 10.14 -3.48
N THR A 100 -0.50 10.52 -3.32
CA THR A 100 -0.88 11.85 -2.82
C THR A 100 -0.33 12.05 -1.42
N ARG A 101 -0.42 11.02 -0.56
CA ARG A 101 0.11 11.09 0.80
C ARG A 101 1.64 11.24 0.81
N ARG A 102 2.34 10.50 -0.04
CA ARG A 102 3.79 10.59 -0.20
C ARG A 102 4.22 11.98 -0.69
N SER A 103 3.49 12.53 -1.66
CA SER A 103 3.77 13.84 -2.26
C SER A 103 3.49 15.01 -1.29
N ASP A 104 2.50 14.88 -0.41
CA ASP A 104 2.22 15.88 0.62
C ASP A 104 3.25 15.84 1.79
N GLY A 105 4.13 14.82 1.82
CA GLY A 105 4.99 14.45 2.95
C GLY A 105 6.39 15.06 3.03
N ASP A 106 6.67 16.20 2.41
CA ASP A 106 8.02 16.81 2.30
C ASP A 106 8.52 17.50 3.60
N GLY A 107 8.29 16.90 4.78
CA GLY A 107 8.81 17.44 6.05
C GLY A 107 8.21 16.88 7.35
N ARG A 108 7.25 15.93 7.28
CA ARG A 108 6.66 15.27 8.45
C ARG A 108 6.43 13.78 8.19
N VAL A 109 7.51 13.06 7.86
CA VAL A 109 7.52 11.61 7.61
C VAL A 109 6.89 10.80 8.76
N SER A 110 6.83 11.35 9.99
CA SER A 110 6.34 10.64 11.18
C SER A 110 4.83 10.80 11.48
N ALA A 111 4.08 11.68 10.82
CA ALA A 111 2.79 12.13 11.37
C ALA A 111 1.53 11.37 10.91
N CYS A 112 1.57 10.50 9.90
CA CYS A 112 0.38 9.67 9.57
C CYS A 112 0.75 8.50 8.66
N MET A 113 1.43 7.54 9.25
CA MET A 113 1.57 6.20 8.72
C MET A 113 0.33 5.41 9.13
N ILE A 114 -0.24 4.60 8.23
CA ILE A 114 -1.18 3.55 8.67
C ILE A 114 -0.50 2.65 9.71
N ASP A 115 -1.28 1.97 10.53
CA ASP A 115 -0.69 1.02 11.47
C ASP A 115 0.14 -0.05 10.73
N ARG A 116 1.28 -0.43 11.30
CA ARG A 116 2.20 -1.40 10.69
C ARG A 116 1.54 -2.77 10.52
N ALA A 117 0.61 -3.15 11.41
CA ALA A 117 -0.14 -4.40 11.23
C ALA A 117 -1.05 -4.31 10.00
N LEU A 118 -1.75 -3.18 9.81
CA LEU A 118 -2.56 -2.95 8.61
C LEU A 118 -1.70 -2.98 7.34
N ALA A 119 -0.54 -2.31 7.33
CA ALA A 119 0.38 -2.35 6.20
C ALA A 119 0.85 -3.79 5.86
N ARG A 120 1.08 -4.61 6.90
CA ARG A 120 1.47 -6.01 6.75
C ARG A 120 0.34 -6.87 6.18
N ASP A 121 -0.85 -6.72 6.73
CA ASP A 121 -1.99 -7.52 6.30
C ASP A 121 -2.37 -7.16 4.86
N LEU A 122 -2.32 -5.86 4.51
CA LEU A 122 -2.45 -5.36 3.15
C LEU A 122 -1.40 -5.95 2.20
N ALA A 123 -0.11 -5.80 2.53
CA ALA A 123 0.97 -6.27 1.67
C ALA A 123 0.87 -7.79 1.45
N HIS A 124 0.65 -8.56 2.51
CA HIS A 124 0.47 -10.00 2.40
C HIS A 124 -0.76 -10.40 1.58
N HIS A 125 -1.87 -9.69 1.74
CA HIS A 125 -3.07 -9.91 0.94
C HIS A 125 -2.77 -9.68 -0.54
N LEU A 126 -2.23 -8.52 -0.89
CA LEU A 126 -1.92 -8.13 -2.27
C LEU A 126 -0.92 -9.07 -2.95
N VAL A 127 0.16 -9.46 -2.26
CA VAL A 127 1.15 -10.40 -2.81
C VAL A 127 0.54 -11.81 -2.99
N ARG A 128 -0.40 -12.22 -2.13
CA ARG A 128 -1.14 -13.49 -2.34
C ARG A 128 -2.11 -13.40 -3.50
N GLU A 129 -2.81 -12.29 -3.67
CA GLU A 129 -3.75 -12.11 -4.77
C GLU A 129 -3.01 -12.07 -6.11
N VAL A 130 -1.91 -11.31 -6.23
CA VAL A 130 -1.16 -11.23 -7.48
C VAL A 130 -0.63 -12.58 -7.95
N ALA A 131 -0.30 -13.48 -7.02
CA ALA A 131 0.14 -14.84 -7.32
C ALA A 131 -0.98 -15.76 -7.84
N LYS A 132 -2.25 -15.41 -7.62
CA LYS A 132 -3.43 -16.17 -8.11
C LYS A 132 -3.93 -15.67 -9.46
N LEU A 133 -3.58 -14.44 -9.84
CA LEU A 133 -4.00 -13.84 -11.09
C LEU A 133 -3.31 -14.50 -12.28
N GLY A 134 -4.05 -14.67 -13.38
CA GLY A 134 -3.49 -15.15 -14.64
C GLY A 134 -2.48 -14.17 -15.24
N GLN A 135 -1.65 -14.65 -16.16
CA GLN A 135 -0.82 -13.75 -16.97
C GLN A 135 -1.73 -12.78 -17.74
N ASP A 136 -1.29 -11.53 -17.87
CA ASP A 136 -1.99 -10.41 -18.51
C ASP A 136 -3.25 -9.87 -17.79
N ASP A 137 -3.53 -10.32 -16.56
CA ASP A 137 -4.58 -9.70 -15.74
C ASP A 137 -4.18 -8.28 -15.34
N SER A 138 -5.00 -7.30 -15.72
CA SER A 138 -4.75 -5.87 -15.47
C SER A 138 -4.60 -5.52 -13.98
N ARG A 139 -5.17 -6.33 -13.08
CA ARG A 139 -5.00 -6.15 -11.63
C ARG A 139 -3.59 -6.47 -11.18
N GLN A 140 -2.81 -7.28 -11.91
CA GLN A 140 -1.42 -7.57 -11.53
C GLN A 140 -0.58 -6.31 -11.46
N GLN A 141 -0.68 -5.46 -12.49
CA GLN A 141 0.05 -4.19 -12.51
C GLN A 141 -0.48 -3.25 -11.44
N ALA A 142 -1.80 -3.14 -11.28
CA ALA A 142 -2.38 -2.25 -10.26
C ALA A 142 -2.00 -2.67 -8.82
N ILE A 143 -1.89 -3.97 -8.54
CA ILE A 143 -1.36 -4.48 -7.27
C ILE A 143 0.12 -4.12 -7.13
N ALA A 144 0.90 -4.29 -8.21
CA ALA A 144 2.32 -3.95 -8.19
C ALA A 144 2.55 -2.46 -7.88
N ASP A 145 1.76 -1.58 -8.51
CA ASP A 145 1.83 -0.13 -8.28
C ASP A 145 1.57 0.22 -6.81
N VAL A 146 0.53 -0.37 -6.21
CA VAL A 146 0.22 -0.18 -4.77
C VAL A 146 1.37 -0.65 -3.88
N LEU A 147 1.98 -1.81 -4.17
CA LEU A 147 3.10 -2.35 -3.39
C LEU A 147 4.37 -1.51 -3.54
N VAL A 148 4.64 -0.98 -4.73
CA VAL A 148 5.76 -0.07 -5.00
C VAL A 148 5.58 1.23 -4.23
N GLU A 149 4.38 1.81 -4.22
CA GLU A 149 4.10 3.02 -3.44
C GLU A 149 4.10 2.77 -1.93
N LEU A 150 3.77 1.55 -1.47
CA LEU A 150 3.85 1.17 -0.07
C LEU A 150 5.29 0.95 0.41
N ALA A 151 6.21 0.55 -0.48
CA ALA A 151 7.58 0.16 -0.12
C ALA A 151 8.40 1.26 0.57
N PRO A 152 8.38 2.54 0.15
CA PRO A 152 9.04 3.62 0.89
C PRO A 152 8.59 3.77 2.35
N MET A 153 7.32 3.46 2.63
CA MET A 153 6.75 3.59 3.96
C MET A 153 6.99 2.33 4.81
N TYR A 154 6.90 1.14 4.21
CA TYR A 154 7.06 -0.13 4.94
C TYR A 154 7.96 -1.10 4.17
N PRO A 155 9.25 -0.77 4.03
CA PRO A 155 10.15 -1.52 3.15
C PRO A 155 10.27 -2.97 3.59
N ASP A 156 10.44 -3.21 4.90
CA ASP A 156 10.54 -4.57 5.43
C ASP A 156 9.30 -5.40 5.20
N VAL A 157 8.13 -4.77 5.27
CA VAL A 157 6.84 -5.45 5.15
C VAL A 157 6.62 -5.90 3.70
N VAL A 158 6.82 -4.99 2.75
CA VAL A 158 6.66 -5.29 1.32
C VAL A 158 7.69 -6.31 0.88
N LEU A 159 8.98 -6.10 1.20
CA LEU A 159 10.05 -7.02 0.81
C LEU A 159 9.85 -8.41 1.41
N SER A 160 9.51 -8.52 2.69
CA SER A 160 9.30 -9.83 3.32
C SER A 160 8.12 -10.57 2.69
N GLY A 161 7.03 -9.87 2.37
CA GLY A 161 5.89 -10.46 1.67
C GLY A 161 6.26 -11.01 0.29
N VAL A 162 6.92 -10.18 -0.53
CA VAL A 162 7.34 -10.54 -1.89
C VAL A 162 8.35 -11.70 -1.87
N LEU A 163 9.39 -11.62 -1.03
CA LEU A 163 10.41 -12.68 -0.93
C LEU A 163 9.81 -14.00 -0.43
N THR A 164 8.94 -13.97 0.58
CA THR A 164 8.26 -15.18 1.06
C THR A 164 7.44 -15.84 -0.04
N MET A 165 6.76 -15.05 -0.87
CA MET A 165 6.00 -15.61 -1.99
C MET A 165 6.89 -16.13 -3.11
N LEU A 166 8.03 -15.49 -3.40
CA LEU A 166 9.03 -16.01 -4.32
C LEU A 166 9.62 -17.34 -3.85
N ASP A 167 9.93 -17.46 -2.55
CA ASP A 167 10.43 -18.71 -1.96
C ASP A 167 9.38 -19.83 -2.09
N ASN A 168 8.10 -19.51 -1.90
CA ASN A 168 6.99 -20.44 -2.04
C ASN A 168 6.71 -20.88 -3.49
N CYS A 169 7.14 -20.11 -4.49
CA CYS A 169 7.10 -20.53 -5.89
C CYS A 169 8.08 -21.67 -6.19
N GLY A 170 9.10 -21.86 -5.35
CA GLY A 170 10.07 -22.95 -5.45
C GLY A 170 10.88 -22.95 -6.76
N SER A 171 11.73 -23.96 -6.91
CA SER A 171 12.56 -24.18 -8.11
C SER A 171 11.80 -24.86 -9.28
N ALA A 172 10.49 -25.13 -9.11
CA ALA A 172 9.67 -25.89 -10.06
C ALA A 172 8.51 -25.08 -10.67
N SER A 173 8.11 -23.94 -10.08
CA SER A 173 7.11 -23.03 -10.64
C SER A 173 7.76 -21.73 -11.05
N LEU A 174 7.41 -21.21 -12.24
CA LEU A 174 7.83 -19.89 -12.66
C LEU A 174 7.29 -18.87 -11.65
N ALA A 175 8.16 -18.06 -11.07
CA ALA A 175 7.74 -16.92 -10.25
C ALA A 175 6.75 -16.06 -11.06
N PRO A 176 5.64 -15.58 -10.48
CA PRO A 176 4.74 -14.67 -11.16
C PRO A 176 5.53 -13.47 -11.70
N PRO A 177 5.42 -13.13 -13.00
CA PRO A 177 6.10 -11.97 -13.59
C PRO A 177 5.87 -10.68 -12.80
N ALA A 178 4.68 -10.52 -12.24
CA ALA A 178 4.32 -9.38 -11.40
C ALA A 178 5.19 -9.26 -10.13
N LEU A 179 5.53 -10.37 -9.45
CA LEU A 179 6.40 -10.33 -8.27
C LEU A 179 7.83 -9.89 -8.62
N VAL A 180 8.31 -10.31 -9.78
CA VAL A 180 9.61 -9.89 -10.30
C VAL A 180 9.60 -8.41 -10.69
N ASN A 181 8.52 -7.94 -11.31
CA ASN A 181 8.35 -6.53 -11.64
C ASN A 181 8.31 -5.65 -10.38
N ILE A 182 7.62 -6.07 -9.32
CA ILE A 182 7.60 -5.34 -8.05
C ILE A 182 9.03 -5.13 -7.53
N LEU A 183 9.85 -6.20 -7.46
CA LEU A 183 11.25 -6.06 -7.04
C LEU A 183 12.07 -5.18 -8.00
N THR A 184 11.83 -5.30 -9.30
CA THR A 184 12.52 -4.48 -10.32
C THR A 184 12.23 -3.00 -10.10
N GLU A 185 10.97 -2.64 -9.90
CA GLU A 185 10.52 -1.26 -9.73
C GLU A 185 10.95 -0.71 -8.37
N ILE A 186 10.89 -1.49 -7.28
CA ILE A 186 11.44 -1.07 -5.98
C ILE A 186 12.94 -0.78 -6.09
N ALA A 187 13.70 -1.69 -6.70
CA ALA A 187 15.14 -1.50 -6.89
C ALA A 187 15.47 -0.29 -7.76
N TYR A 188 14.62 0.05 -8.74
CA TYR A 188 14.82 1.18 -9.62
C TYR A 188 14.39 2.52 -9.00
N THR A 189 13.19 2.58 -8.43
CA THR A 189 12.57 3.82 -7.96
C THR A 189 12.99 4.21 -6.55
N THR A 190 13.20 3.23 -5.68
CA THR A 190 13.37 3.44 -4.24
C THR A 190 14.53 2.60 -3.68
N PRO A 191 15.73 2.58 -4.32
CA PRO A 191 16.81 1.64 -4.00
C PRO A 191 17.26 1.68 -2.53
N HIS A 192 17.11 2.82 -1.86
CA HIS A 192 17.45 3.00 -0.45
C HIS A 192 16.69 2.06 0.50
N VAL A 193 15.49 1.60 0.11
CA VAL A 193 14.71 0.63 0.90
C VAL A 193 15.36 -0.76 0.94
N LEU A 194 16.32 -1.01 0.05
CA LEU A 194 17.09 -2.25 -0.01
C LEU A 194 18.39 -2.17 0.81
N ASP A 195 18.70 -1.02 1.41
CA ASP A 195 19.92 -0.86 2.18
C ASP A 195 19.96 -1.84 3.37
N GLY A 196 21.12 -2.45 3.61
CA GLY A 196 21.30 -3.55 4.57
C GLY A 196 20.63 -4.88 4.19
N ARG A 197 19.74 -4.94 3.18
CA ARG A 197 19.01 -6.16 2.77
C ARG A 197 19.28 -6.60 1.33
N ILE A 198 20.03 -5.82 0.56
CA ILE A 198 20.26 -6.09 -0.86
C ILE A 198 20.92 -7.46 -1.11
N HIS A 199 21.86 -7.87 -0.26
CA HIS A 199 22.50 -9.19 -0.36
C HIS A 199 21.51 -10.34 -0.12
N GLU A 200 20.56 -10.16 0.81
CA GLU A 200 19.49 -11.13 1.07
C GLU A 200 18.60 -11.29 -0.17
N VAL A 201 18.14 -10.16 -0.72
CA VAL A 201 17.28 -10.14 -1.92
C VAL A 201 18.00 -10.79 -3.11
N MET A 202 19.24 -10.39 -3.38
CA MET A 202 20.04 -10.96 -4.48
C MET A 202 20.30 -12.46 -4.27
N GLY A 203 20.56 -12.89 -3.02
CA GLY A 203 20.79 -14.29 -2.67
C GLY A 203 19.59 -15.19 -2.97
N ARG A 204 18.36 -14.71 -2.69
CA ARG A 204 17.12 -15.45 -3.02
C ARG A 204 16.78 -15.41 -4.50
N TYR A 205 17.20 -14.35 -5.20
CA TYR A 205 16.89 -14.15 -6.61
C TYR A 205 17.80 -14.95 -7.56
N LEU A 206 19.08 -15.13 -7.20
CA LEU A 206 20.06 -15.82 -8.04
C LEU A 206 19.65 -17.26 -8.42
N PRO A 207 19.13 -18.11 -7.51
CA PRO A 207 18.62 -19.44 -7.84
C PRO A 207 17.48 -19.42 -8.87
N LEU A 208 16.62 -18.40 -8.85
CA LEU A 208 15.52 -18.25 -9.82
C LEU A 208 16.09 -17.98 -11.22
N LEU A 209 17.07 -17.09 -11.32
CA LEU A 209 17.74 -16.77 -12.59
C LEU A 209 18.47 -17.98 -13.19
N GLN A 210 19.11 -18.80 -12.34
CA GLN A 210 19.84 -20.00 -12.75
C GLN A 210 18.92 -21.15 -13.18
N SER A 211 17.80 -21.31 -12.48
CA SER A 211 16.86 -22.43 -12.72
C SER A 211 15.83 -22.15 -13.82
N CYS A 212 15.59 -20.88 -14.17
CA CYS A 212 14.61 -20.50 -15.18
C CYS A 212 14.98 -20.96 -16.60
N LYS A 213 14.13 -21.82 -17.18
CA LYS A 213 14.25 -22.31 -18.56
C LYS A 213 13.42 -21.52 -19.58
N ALA A 214 12.40 -20.80 -19.14
CA ALA A 214 11.55 -20.00 -20.02
C ALA A 214 12.31 -18.71 -20.44
N PRO A 215 12.48 -18.44 -21.74
CA PRO A 215 13.32 -17.34 -22.22
C PRO A 215 12.76 -15.96 -21.84
N GLU A 216 11.44 -15.77 -21.96
CA GLU A 216 10.77 -14.51 -21.62
C GLU A 216 10.92 -14.19 -20.12
N MET A 217 10.67 -15.18 -19.27
CA MET A 217 10.86 -15.04 -17.84
C MET A 217 12.34 -14.87 -17.47
N LYS A 218 13.27 -15.49 -18.19
CA LYS A 218 14.70 -15.31 -17.97
C LYS A 218 15.15 -13.89 -18.28
N LEU A 219 14.59 -13.27 -19.32
CA LEU A 219 14.84 -11.87 -19.65
C LEU A 219 14.27 -10.93 -18.58
N LEU A 220 13.05 -11.20 -18.10
CA LEU A 220 12.46 -10.47 -16.98
C LEU A 220 13.33 -10.60 -15.73
N LEU A 221 13.79 -11.83 -15.45
CA LEU A 221 14.61 -12.09 -14.29
C LEU A 221 15.93 -11.33 -14.37
N PHE A 222 16.58 -11.35 -15.54
CA PHE A 222 17.81 -10.63 -15.80
C PHE A 222 17.64 -9.11 -15.66
N ARG A 223 16.52 -8.55 -16.14
CA ARG A 223 16.22 -7.12 -15.96
C ARG A 223 16.17 -6.74 -14.48
N ALA A 224 15.47 -7.49 -13.63
CA ALA A 224 15.44 -7.18 -12.21
C ALA A 224 16.84 -7.34 -11.57
N TRP A 225 17.62 -8.34 -11.99
CA TRP A 225 18.99 -8.50 -11.53
C TRP A 225 19.85 -7.27 -11.82
N CYS A 226 19.75 -6.70 -13.04
CA CYS A 226 20.42 -5.46 -13.37
C CYS A 226 19.97 -4.30 -12.47
N SER A 227 18.66 -4.14 -12.25
CA SER A 227 18.13 -3.11 -11.33
C SER A 227 18.65 -3.29 -9.91
N LEU A 228 18.72 -4.52 -9.39
CA LEU A 228 19.28 -4.82 -8.08
C LEU A 228 20.78 -4.50 -8.01
N CYS A 229 21.56 -4.80 -9.05
CA CYS A 229 22.97 -4.42 -9.11
C CYS A 229 23.15 -2.90 -9.06
N VAL A 230 22.31 -2.14 -9.80
CA VAL A 230 22.32 -0.67 -9.76
C VAL A 230 21.95 -0.16 -8.37
N ALA A 231 20.91 -0.73 -7.76
CA ALA A 231 20.50 -0.39 -6.39
C ALA A 231 21.63 -0.63 -5.39
N MET A 232 22.37 -1.74 -5.52
CA MET A 232 23.51 -2.08 -4.66
C MET A 232 24.62 -1.04 -4.76
N VAL A 233 24.97 -0.63 -5.99
CA VAL A 233 25.95 0.44 -6.20
C VAL A 233 25.46 1.75 -5.60
N ASN A 234 24.19 2.10 -5.80
CA ASN A 234 23.61 3.32 -5.24
C ASN A 234 23.63 3.32 -3.70
N CYS A 235 23.37 2.16 -3.06
CA CYS A 235 23.47 2.04 -1.60
C CYS A 235 24.92 2.14 -1.13
N ALA A 236 25.87 1.49 -1.82
CA ALA A 236 27.28 1.50 -1.44
C ALA A 236 27.97 2.86 -1.64
N MET A 237 27.49 3.67 -2.57
CA MET A 237 28.05 5.00 -2.87
C MET A 237 27.49 6.12 -1.97
N ARG A 238 26.51 5.83 -1.09
CA ARG A 238 26.01 6.82 -0.12
C ARG A 238 27.03 7.05 0.98
N GLU A 239 27.36 8.31 1.22
CA GLU A 239 28.25 8.70 2.32
C GLU A 239 27.56 8.46 3.67
N PRO A 240 28.29 8.00 4.70
CA PRO A 240 27.75 7.86 6.05
C PRO A 240 27.40 9.25 6.62
N GLY A 241 26.11 9.61 6.59
CA GLY A 241 25.60 10.89 7.09
C GLY A 241 24.46 11.54 6.29
N ASP A 242 23.99 10.89 5.22
CA ASP A 242 22.91 11.41 4.37
C ASP A 242 21.56 11.46 5.14
N PRO A 243 20.82 12.60 5.17
CA PRO A 243 19.70 12.86 6.08
C PRO A 243 18.38 12.11 5.74
N LEU A 244 18.43 11.13 4.85
CA LEU A 244 17.32 10.23 4.53
C LEU A 244 17.46 8.87 5.25
N SER A 245 18.22 8.84 6.35
CA SER A 245 18.43 7.69 7.24
C SER A 245 17.53 7.73 8.48
#